data_AF-A0A812YWN9-F1
#
_entry.id   AF-A0A812YWN9-F1
#
_cell.length_a   1.000
_cell.length_b   1.000
_cell.length_c   1.000
_cell.angle_alpha   90.00
_cell.angle_beta   90.00
_cell.angle_gamma   90.00
#
_symmetry.space_group_name_H-M   'P 1'
#
loop_
_entity.id
_entity.type
_entity.pdbx_description
1 polymer ?
#
loop_
_entity_poly.entity_id
_entity_poly.type
_entity_poly.pdbx_seq_one_letter_code
_entity_poly.pdbx_strand_id
1 'polypeptide(L)'
;MTMAIAGIYNGSYFAEDLCLKNTVPRFVYRALREDEDTLAGLRARDPSAERIMMQALEEGAVANQYLHTTTCPEVALYYAEAFGKNSKHQIVEIELEGFNGEVFDVSDAQACNRYGIRYGSRAYNFAVKHKVVMLKGYVHPSRLGEVLRTSDLSLLSFGTGPSCDDFTSMLPLFVRRQLCDWRRGPPRATCRKPEARKSQHQALCDDDSIQGRVLDQAAEKLEAKIAKLQAQRCLVKLLSEPIKERQRRETQRQEDLKRKREEEQQLEEERQKRLKREEAEERQAELRGPRIWARCFCRDHVLQNFDRHASQVALGSNSYIILWDRAKGHRWKGIPRELANKLKGRAKELPHATLVALSPDSDCYYVQFSDGKSHYRSPPGLVTALQEDSETPSVVALGPESSWFVAWPNGKSNHHGLPKSLRNMLSSNKDRSVAFLSISGVDCDQDVDAAVWFLRWRDEGRKPNWRLSRNAPSSLQQTAENACNLRSIEFGSSDDWVLRYAD
;
A
#
# COMPACT_ATOMS: atom_id res chain seq x y z
N MET A 1 47.50 48.44 -27.35
CA MET A 1 47.26 48.28 -28.81
C MET A 1 45.97 47.46 -28.98
N THR A 2 45.28 47.59 -30.11
CA THR A 2 43.84 47.29 -30.30
C THR A 2 43.41 45.83 -30.09
N MET A 3 42.33 45.62 -29.32
CA MET A 3 41.15 44.76 -29.61
C MET A 3 40.16 44.91 -28.41
N ALA A 4 39.00 45.55 -28.53
CA ALA A 4 37.80 45.21 -29.32
C ALA A 4 36.91 44.15 -28.64
N ILE A 5 35.92 44.61 -27.87
CA ILE A 5 34.77 43.82 -27.41
C ILE A 5 33.49 44.53 -27.85
N ALA A 6 32.67 43.84 -28.63
CA ALA A 6 31.27 44.15 -28.88
C ALA A 6 30.40 43.00 -28.34
N GLY A 7 29.12 43.19 -28.02
CA GLY A 7 28.37 44.44 -28.15
C GLY A 7 27.02 44.43 -27.45
N ILE A 8 26.29 45.52 -27.66
CA ILE A 8 25.00 45.86 -27.07
C ILE A 8 23.92 44.81 -27.41
N TYR A 9 23.08 44.45 -26.44
CA TYR A 9 21.65 44.22 -26.69
C TYR A 9 20.79 44.58 -25.46
N ASN A 10 20.19 45.78 -25.49
CA ASN A 10 19.13 46.16 -24.56
C ASN A 10 17.79 45.59 -25.05
N GLY A 11 17.13 44.78 -24.22
CA GLY A 11 15.85 44.13 -24.53
C GLY A 11 14.77 44.48 -23.52
N SER A 12 14.24 45.70 -23.57
CA SER A 12 13.25 46.20 -22.59
C SER A 12 11.85 45.60 -22.82
N TYR A 13 11.55 44.49 -22.13
CA TYR A 13 10.20 43.92 -22.09
C TYR A 13 9.28 44.72 -21.15
N PHE A 14 8.62 45.74 -21.68
CA PHE A 14 7.44 46.32 -21.02
C PHE A 14 6.26 45.36 -21.09
N ALA A 15 5.69 44.99 -19.94
CA ALA A 15 4.42 44.30 -19.84
C ALA A 15 3.27 45.31 -19.75
N GLU A 16 2.18 45.06 -20.46
CA GLU A 16 0.91 45.79 -20.37
C GLU A 16 -0.24 44.79 -20.51
N ASP A 17 -1.10 44.76 -19.51
CA ASP A 17 -2.56 44.90 -19.65
C ASP A 17 -3.19 44.34 -20.93
N LEU A 18 -3.40 43.02 -20.95
CA LEU A 18 -4.61 42.48 -21.56
C LEU A 18 -5.79 42.80 -20.63
N CYS A 19 -6.91 43.27 -21.18
CA CYS A 19 -8.18 43.26 -20.47
C CYS A 19 -8.46 41.84 -19.98
N LEU A 20 -8.52 41.65 -18.66
CA LEU A 20 -8.75 40.37 -18.00
C LEU A 20 -10.19 39.88 -18.20
N LYS A 21 -10.50 39.46 -19.43
CA LYS A 21 -11.44 38.36 -19.62
C LYS A 21 -10.94 37.22 -18.74
N ASN A 22 -11.78 36.75 -17.83
CA ASN A 22 -11.49 35.55 -17.03
C ASN A 22 -11.50 34.33 -17.97
N THR A 23 -10.43 34.17 -18.75
CA THR A 23 -10.22 33.01 -19.61
C THR A 23 -9.92 31.83 -18.71
N VAL A 24 -10.99 31.12 -18.33
CA VAL A 24 -10.90 29.78 -17.75
C VAL A 24 -9.86 29.00 -18.53
N PRO A 25 -8.82 28.43 -17.88
CA PRO A 25 -7.74 27.77 -18.59
C PRO A 25 -8.30 26.63 -19.44
N ARG A 26 -7.96 26.59 -20.74
CA ARG A 26 -8.51 25.59 -21.67
C ARG A 26 -8.23 24.17 -21.19
N PHE A 27 -7.03 23.96 -20.64
CA PHE A 27 -6.56 22.69 -20.10
C PHE A 27 -6.12 22.86 -18.65
N VAL A 28 -6.44 21.87 -17.83
CA VAL A 28 -5.87 21.68 -16.48
C VAL A 28 -5.41 20.25 -16.32
N TYR A 29 -4.42 20.04 -15.47
CA TYR A 29 -3.75 18.74 -15.29
C TYR A 29 -4.06 18.19 -13.90
N ARG A 30 -4.20 16.86 -13.79
CA ARG A 30 -4.45 16.16 -12.53
C ARG A 30 -3.55 14.94 -12.36
N ALA A 31 -2.96 14.81 -11.17
CA ALA A 31 -2.38 13.56 -10.69
C ALA A 31 -3.50 12.57 -10.35
N LEU A 32 -3.53 11.42 -11.01
CA LEU A 32 -4.55 10.39 -10.82
C LEU A 32 -4.31 9.61 -9.53
N ARG A 33 -5.34 9.52 -8.69
CA ARG A 33 -5.33 8.71 -7.46
C ARG A 33 -5.66 7.24 -7.75
N GLU A 34 -5.28 6.35 -6.84
CA GLU A 34 -5.59 4.91 -6.93
C GLU A 34 -7.09 4.62 -7.13
N ASP A 35 -7.97 5.44 -6.53
CA ASP A 35 -9.43 5.35 -6.60
C ASP A 35 -10.09 6.00 -7.85
N GLU A 36 -9.31 6.53 -8.81
CA GLU A 36 -9.83 7.25 -9.98
C GLU A 36 -9.64 6.49 -11.29
N ASP A 37 -10.72 6.29 -12.06
CA ASP A 37 -10.70 5.65 -13.38
C ASP A 37 -11.02 6.67 -14.49
N THR A 38 -10.13 6.78 -15.49
CA THR A 38 -10.32 7.66 -16.64
C THR A 38 -11.37 7.14 -17.61
N LEU A 39 -11.63 5.83 -17.64
CA LEU A 39 -12.68 5.23 -18.48
C LEU A 39 -14.08 5.49 -17.91
N ALA A 40 -14.22 5.53 -16.57
CA ALA A 40 -15.44 5.91 -15.87
C ALA A 40 -15.62 7.44 -15.68
N GLY A 41 -14.58 8.23 -15.94
CA GLY A 41 -14.57 9.68 -15.75
C GLY A 41 -14.29 10.11 -14.31
N LEU A 42 -13.85 11.35 -14.14
CA LEU A 42 -13.32 11.84 -12.86
C LEU A 42 -14.41 12.58 -12.06
N ARG A 43 -14.46 12.33 -10.76
CA ARG A 43 -15.37 12.98 -9.80
C ARG A 43 -14.64 13.24 -8.49
N ALA A 44 -15.08 14.26 -7.76
CA ALA A 44 -14.55 14.52 -6.42
C ALA A 44 -14.80 13.31 -5.49
N ARG A 45 -13.96 13.11 -4.46
CA ARG A 45 -14.05 11.93 -3.57
C ARG A 45 -15.35 11.91 -2.76
N ASP A 46 -15.89 13.07 -2.42
CA ASP A 46 -17.25 13.22 -1.89
C ASP A 46 -17.95 14.40 -2.58
N PRO A 47 -18.69 14.15 -3.68
CA PRO A 47 -19.42 15.20 -4.40
C PRO A 47 -20.54 15.87 -3.59
N SER A 48 -20.92 15.30 -2.42
CA SER A 48 -21.98 15.82 -1.55
C SER A 48 -21.46 16.67 -0.39
N ALA A 49 -20.14 16.70 -0.15
CA ALA A 49 -19.55 17.45 0.97
C ALA A 49 -19.65 18.97 0.79
N GLU A 50 -20.50 19.63 1.58
CA GLU A 50 -20.71 21.10 1.64
C GLU A 50 -19.52 21.91 2.20
N ARG A 51 -18.28 21.46 1.94
CA ARG A 51 -17.04 22.12 2.36
C ARG A 51 -16.77 23.36 1.53
N ILE A 52 -16.50 24.49 2.19
CA ILE A 52 -16.07 25.72 1.49
C ILE A 52 -14.68 25.52 0.85
N MET A 53 -14.47 26.15 -0.31
CA MET A 53 -13.23 26.01 -1.09
C MET A 53 -11.95 26.28 -0.27
N MET A 54 -11.99 27.22 0.67
CA MET A 54 -10.84 27.54 1.54
C MET A 54 -10.42 26.36 2.42
N GLN A 55 -11.37 25.63 3.01
CA GLN A 55 -11.09 24.40 3.79
C GLN A 55 -10.56 23.29 2.89
N ALA A 56 -11.13 23.13 1.69
CA ALA A 56 -10.66 22.12 0.74
C ALA A 56 -9.21 22.38 0.29
N LEU A 57 -8.79 23.64 0.13
CA LEU A 57 -7.40 24.01 -0.16
C LEU A 57 -6.44 23.72 1.02
N GLU A 58 -6.86 23.93 2.26
CA GLU A 58 -5.98 23.73 3.43
C GLU A 58 -5.90 22.26 3.88
N GLU A 59 -6.94 21.47 3.62
CA GLU A 59 -7.09 20.07 4.05
C GLU A 59 -6.99 19.04 2.90
N GLY A 60 -6.45 19.37 1.71
CA GLY A 60 -6.63 18.64 0.42
C GLY A 60 -6.38 17.11 0.31
N ALA A 61 -5.96 16.44 1.39
CA ALA A 61 -6.04 14.98 1.52
C ALA A 61 -7.46 14.47 1.89
N VAL A 62 -8.25 15.29 2.61
CA VAL A 62 -9.60 14.98 3.10
C VAL A 62 -10.62 15.03 1.95
N ALA A 63 -11.60 14.12 1.99
CA ALA A 63 -12.68 14.07 1.02
C ALA A 63 -13.49 15.39 1.01
N ASN A 64 -13.82 15.87 -0.18
CA ASN A 64 -14.55 17.11 -0.42
C ASN A 64 -15.15 17.11 -1.84
N GLN A 65 -16.00 18.12 -2.14
CA GLN A 65 -16.75 18.27 -3.39
C GLN A 65 -15.94 18.73 -4.62
N TYR A 66 -14.61 18.90 -4.50
CA TYR A 66 -13.76 19.43 -5.57
C TYR A 66 -12.72 18.43 -6.09
N LEU A 67 -12.55 18.38 -7.40
CA LEU A 67 -11.36 17.88 -8.07
C LEU A 67 -10.27 18.97 -8.01
N HIS A 68 -9.20 18.70 -7.27
CA HIS A 68 -7.99 19.53 -7.27
C HIS A 68 -7.20 19.28 -8.57
N THR A 69 -7.03 20.33 -9.38
CA THR A 69 -6.27 20.32 -10.63
C THR A 69 -5.29 21.49 -10.65
N THR A 70 -4.44 21.59 -11.67
CA THR A 70 -3.45 22.67 -11.81
C THR A 70 -3.28 23.10 -13.25
N THR A 71 -2.97 24.37 -13.53
CA THR A 71 -2.57 24.81 -14.89
C THR A 71 -1.12 24.47 -15.24
N CYS A 72 -0.38 23.85 -14.31
CA CYS A 72 1.04 23.54 -14.42
C CYS A 72 1.27 22.02 -14.45
N PRO A 73 1.60 21.41 -15.61
CA PRO A 73 1.71 19.95 -15.70
C PRO A 73 2.90 19.40 -14.90
N GLU A 74 3.95 20.19 -14.66
CA GLU A 74 5.04 19.86 -13.74
C GLU A 74 4.57 19.71 -12.28
N VAL A 75 3.58 20.51 -11.85
CA VAL A 75 2.98 20.40 -10.51
C VAL A 75 2.09 19.17 -10.43
N ALA A 76 1.36 18.83 -11.49
CA ALA A 76 0.63 17.57 -11.55
C ALA A 76 1.60 16.37 -11.45
N LEU A 77 2.72 16.41 -12.17
CA LEU A 77 3.74 15.36 -12.14
C LEU A 77 4.38 15.22 -10.74
N TYR A 78 4.67 16.35 -10.08
CA TYR A 78 5.15 16.38 -8.70
C TYR A 78 4.16 15.67 -7.75
N TYR A 79 2.85 15.92 -7.87
CA TYR A 79 1.85 15.25 -7.04
C TYR A 79 1.65 13.76 -7.39
N ALA A 80 1.82 13.38 -8.66
CA ALA A 80 1.76 11.98 -9.07
C ALA A 80 2.88 11.13 -8.42
N GLU A 81 4.04 11.73 -8.13
CA GLU A 81 5.08 11.06 -7.33
C GLU A 81 4.85 11.23 -5.82
N ALA A 82 4.55 12.45 -5.35
CA ALA A 82 4.51 12.78 -3.92
C ALA A 82 3.36 12.12 -3.14
N PHE A 83 2.29 11.64 -3.80
CA PHE A 83 1.22 10.88 -3.12
C PHE A 83 1.59 9.43 -2.79
N GLY A 84 2.72 8.91 -3.30
CA GLY A 84 3.21 7.56 -3.04
C GLY A 84 2.15 6.49 -3.29
N LYS A 85 1.91 5.62 -2.29
CA LYS A 85 0.96 4.50 -2.39
C LYS A 85 -0.48 4.87 -2.80
N ASN A 86 -0.89 6.13 -2.64
CA ASN A 86 -2.25 6.57 -3.04
C ASN A 86 -2.33 7.06 -4.50
N SER A 87 -1.23 6.98 -5.26
CA SER A 87 -1.09 7.46 -6.64
C SER A 87 -1.18 6.33 -7.65
N LYS A 88 -1.69 6.63 -8.85
CA LYS A 88 -1.49 5.76 -10.04
C LYS A 88 -0.16 6.01 -10.74
N HIS A 89 0.68 6.92 -10.24
CA HIS A 89 1.91 7.36 -10.90
C HIS A 89 1.64 7.83 -12.35
N GLN A 90 0.55 8.60 -12.49
CA GLN A 90 0.00 9.06 -13.77
C GLN A 90 -0.55 10.49 -13.63
N ILE A 91 -0.40 11.27 -14.69
CA ILE A 91 -1.12 12.54 -14.87
C ILE A 91 -2.01 12.50 -16.10
N VAL A 92 -3.11 13.25 -16.07
CA VAL A 92 -4.04 13.40 -17.20
C VAL A 92 -4.29 14.88 -17.48
N GLU A 93 -4.35 15.24 -18.75
CA GLU A 93 -4.87 16.53 -19.23
C GLU A 93 -6.40 16.52 -19.24
N ILE A 94 -7.02 17.63 -18.83
CA ILE A 94 -8.48 17.80 -18.79
C ILE A 94 -8.85 19.06 -19.57
N GLU A 95 -9.59 18.91 -20.68
CA GLU A 95 -10.15 20.05 -21.42
C GLU A 95 -11.41 20.59 -20.73
N LEU A 96 -11.38 21.86 -20.35
CA LEU A 96 -12.50 22.54 -19.68
C LEU A 96 -13.52 23.14 -20.65
N GLU A 97 -13.24 23.14 -21.96
CA GLU A 97 -14.16 23.63 -23.00
C GLU A 97 -15.41 22.72 -23.07
N GLY A 98 -16.52 23.16 -22.46
CA GLY A 98 -17.73 22.35 -22.32
C GLY A 98 -17.63 21.26 -21.23
N PHE A 99 -16.90 21.54 -20.15
CA PHE A 99 -17.08 20.86 -18.85
C PHE A 99 -18.44 21.25 -18.24
N ASN A 100 -19.18 20.27 -17.69
CA ASN A 100 -20.49 20.49 -17.08
C ASN A 100 -20.37 20.55 -15.54
N GLY A 101 -19.96 21.71 -15.03
CA GLY A 101 -19.77 21.97 -13.61
C GLY A 101 -19.20 23.35 -13.33
N GLU A 102 -18.95 23.64 -12.05
CA GLU A 102 -18.37 24.91 -11.59
C GLU A 102 -16.83 24.85 -11.66
N VAL A 103 -16.19 25.89 -12.17
CA VAL A 103 -14.71 26.00 -12.26
C VAL A 103 -14.21 27.18 -11.43
N PHE A 104 -13.38 26.88 -10.43
CA PHE A 104 -12.78 27.84 -9.53
C PHE A 104 -11.27 27.94 -9.81
N ASP A 105 -10.88 28.83 -10.73
CA ASP A 105 -9.47 29.17 -10.92
C ASP A 105 -8.99 30.05 -9.76
N VAL A 106 -8.00 29.55 -9.02
CA VAL A 106 -7.33 30.21 -7.89
C VAL A 106 -5.81 30.22 -8.08
N SER A 107 -5.35 30.07 -9.32
CA SER A 107 -3.93 29.82 -9.66
C SER A 107 -3.02 31.06 -9.55
N ASP A 108 -3.60 32.24 -9.36
CA ASP A 108 -2.88 33.51 -9.18
C ASP A 108 -3.44 34.38 -8.01
N ALA A 109 -2.72 35.45 -7.70
CA ALA A 109 -3.03 36.36 -6.59
C ALA A 109 -4.38 37.09 -6.73
N GLN A 110 -4.70 37.57 -7.94
CA GLN A 110 -5.97 38.22 -8.26
C GLN A 110 -7.11 37.19 -8.24
N ALA A 111 -6.86 36.00 -8.78
CA ALA A 111 -7.79 34.87 -8.73
C ALA A 111 -8.17 34.49 -7.29
N CYS A 112 -7.18 34.34 -6.40
CA CYS A 112 -7.42 34.13 -4.97
C CYS A 112 -8.26 35.25 -4.34
N ASN A 113 -7.96 36.51 -4.66
CA ASN A 113 -8.71 37.66 -4.13
C ASN A 113 -10.18 37.66 -4.61
N ARG A 114 -10.47 37.28 -5.86
CA ARG A 114 -11.85 37.19 -6.40
C ARG A 114 -12.74 36.26 -5.57
N TYR A 115 -12.18 35.19 -5.02
CA TYR A 115 -12.90 34.21 -4.19
C TYR A 115 -12.67 34.41 -2.68
N GLY A 116 -12.17 35.58 -2.25
CA GLY A 116 -11.98 35.91 -0.83
C GLY A 116 -10.89 35.10 -0.11
N ILE A 117 -9.99 34.44 -0.83
CA ILE A 117 -8.87 33.72 -0.22
C ILE A 117 -7.84 34.75 0.28
N ARG A 118 -7.80 34.92 1.61
CA ARG A 118 -6.96 35.93 2.28
C ARG A 118 -5.48 35.79 1.89
N TYR A 119 -4.89 36.87 1.37
CA TYR A 119 -3.46 36.99 1.08
C TYR A 119 -2.59 36.47 2.24
N GLY A 120 -1.61 35.64 1.93
CA GLY A 120 -0.68 35.05 2.91
C GLY A 120 -1.24 33.89 3.76
N SER A 121 -2.52 33.53 3.63
CA SER A 121 -3.08 32.31 4.23
C SER A 121 -2.44 31.03 3.67
N ARG A 122 -2.62 29.89 4.36
CA ARG A 122 -2.14 28.59 3.86
C ARG A 122 -2.83 28.24 2.54
N ALA A 123 -4.16 28.45 2.45
CA ALA A 123 -4.91 28.35 1.21
C ALA A 123 -4.31 29.18 0.07
N TYR A 124 -4.04 30.47 0.30
CA TYR A 124 -3.48 31.38 -0.70
C TYR A 124 -2.09 30.93 -1.17
N ASN A 125 -1.18 30.67 -0.23
CA ASN A 125 0.20 30.29 -0.55
C ASN A 125 0.25 28.96 -1.32
N PHE A 126 -0.63 28.00 -0.96
CA PHE A 126 -0.78 26.74 -1.67
C PHE A 126 -1.33 26.94 -3.09
N ALA A 127 -2.45 27.66 -3.23
CA ALA A 127 -3.14 27.87 -4.51
C ALA A 127 -2.25 28.59 -5.54
N VAL A 128 -1.58 29.67 -5.12
CA VAL A 128 -0.71 30.48 -6.00
C VAL A 128 0.60 29.78 -6.34
N LYS A 129 1.17 28.97 -5.42
CA LYS A 129 2.38 28.16 -5.70
C LYS A 129 2.08 26.99 -6.64
N HIS A 130 1.04 26.23 -6.35
CA HIS A 130 0.71 25.00 -7.08
C HIS A 130 -0.26 25.23 -8.27
N LYS A 131 -0.52 26.50 -8.62
CA LYS A 131 -1.35 26.91 -9.76
C LYS A 131 -2.72 26.23 -9.81
N VAL A 132 -3.36 26.18 -8.64
CA VAL A 132 -4.53 25.33 -8.40
C VAL A 132 -5.77 25.85 -9.12
N VAL A 133 -6.50 24.94 -9.73
CA VAL A 133 -7.86 25.13 -10.26
C VAL A 133 -8.72 24.02 -9.66
N MET A 134 -9.89 24.38 -9.15
CA MET A 134 -10.79 23.42 -8.49
C MET A 134 -12.06 23.24 -9.33
N LEU A 135 -12.35 22.00 -9.70
CA LEU A 135 -13.55 21.67 -10.50
C LEU A 135 -14.58 21.01 -9.59
N LYS A 136 -15.82 21.51 -9.58
CA LYS A 136 -16.94 20.87 -8.88
C LYS A 136 -17.96 20.38 -9.90
N GLY A 137 -18.10 19.06 -10.00
CA GLY A 137 -18.90 18.39 -11.01
C GLY A 137 -18.28 17.04 -11.40
N TYR A 138 -18.59 16.58 -12.60
CA TYR A 138 -18.10 15.32 -13.16
C TYR A 138 -17.40 15.57 -14.51
N VAL A 139 -16.17 15.08 -14.63
CA VAL A 139 -15.37 15.16 -15.86
C VAL A 139 -15.61 13.89 -16.66
N HIS A 140 -16.46 13.99 -17.68
CA HIS A 140 -16.75 12.91 -18.62
C HIS A 140 -15.47 12.43 -19.34
N PRO A 141 -15.29 11.12 -19.63
CA PRO A 141 -14.09 10.58 -20.28
C PRO A 141 -13.66 11.32 -21.55
N SER A 142 -14.62 11.81 -22.35
CA SER A 142 -14.34 12.58 -23.57
C SER A 142 -13.77 14.00 -23.34
N ARG A 143 -13.46 14.37 -22.10
CA ARG A 143 -12.72 15.59 -21.73
C ARG A 143 -11.30 15.28 -21.24
N LEU A 144 -10.92 14.01 -21.17
CA LEU A 144 -9.59 13.57 -20.76
C LEU A 144 -8.71 13.44 -22.01
N GLY A 145 -7.58 14.13 -22.00
CA GLY A 145 -6.57 14.12 -23.07
C GLY A 145 -5.58 12.98 -22.90
N GLU A 146 -4.32 13.24 -23.26
CA GLU A 146 -3.23 12.28 -23.09
C GLU A 146 -3.01 11.94 -21.59
N VAL A 147 -2.73 10.67 -21.29
CA VAL A 147 -2.38 10.19 -19.95
C VAL A 147 -0.89 9.84 -19.93
N LEU A 148 -0.10 10.64 -19.22
CA LEU A 148 1.33 10.45 -19.08
C LEU A 148 1.64 9.67 -17.81
N ARG A 149 2.33 8.52 -17.93
CA ARG A 149 2.72 7.67 -16.79
C ARG A 149 4.16 7.96 -16.39
N THR A 150 4.45 8.05 -15.09
CA THR A 150 5.81 8.37 -14.62
C THR A 150 6.78 7.20 -14.76
N SER A 151 6.25 5.97 -14.84
CA SER A 151 6.98 4.77 -15.28
C SER A 151 7.71 4.98 -16.61
N ASP A 152 7.08 5.70 -17.53
CA ASP A 152 7.53 5.86 -18.90
C ASP A 152 8.61 6.97 -19.00
N LEU A 153 8.82 7.71 -17.90
CA LEU A 153 9.77 8.81 -17.77
C LEU A 153 11.07 8.40 -17.07
N SER A 154 11.20 7.14 -16.63
CA SER A 154 12.37 6.60 -15.91
C SER A 154 12.85 7.49 -14.76
N LEU A 155 11.93 8.02 -13.96
CA LEU A 155 12.28 8.91 -12.85
C LEU A 155 13.10 8.15 -11.79
N LEU A 156 14.17 8.79 -11.33
CA LEU A 156 14.92 8.30 -10.18
C LEU A 156 14.02 8.35 -8.94
N SER A 157 14.09 7.32 -8.10
CA SER A 157 13.34 7.26 -6.84
C SER A 157 13.80 8.38 -5.90
N PHE A 158 13.08 9.50 -5.91
CA PHE A 158 13.37 10.66 -5.08
C PHE A 158 13.22 10.32 -3.59
N GLY A 159 14.09 10.88 -2.76
CA GLY A 159 14.03 10.73 -1.29
C GLY A 159 12.86 11.49 -0.66
N THR A 160 12.95 11.79 0.63
CA THR A 160 11.99 12.66 1.34
C THR A 160 11.78 13.95 0.55
N GLY A 161 10.53 14.19 0.14
CA GLY A 161 10.22 14.92 -1.09
C GLY A 161 10.93 16.28 -1.25
N PRO A 162 11.66 16.52 -2.37
CA PRO A 162 12.17 17.84 -2.70
C PRO A 162 11.02 18.84 -2.90
N SER A 163 11.28 20.16 -2.91
CA SER A 163 10.20 21.09 -3.24
C SER A 163 9.76 20.93 -4.70
N CYS A 164 8.55 21.38 -5.04
CA CYS A 164 8.05 21.28 -6.42
C CYS A 164 8.97 21.99 -7.45
N ASP A 165 9.68 23.04 -7.02
CA ASP A 165 10.61 23.80 -7.86
C ASP A 165 11.91 23.01 -8.06
N ASP A 166 12.45 22.42 -6.98
CA ASP A 166 13.62 21.54 -7.02
C ASP A 166 13.35 20.29 -7.88
N PHE A 167 12.22 19.62 -7.64
CA PHE A 167 11.74 18.47 -8.42
C PHE A 167 11.74 18.78 -9.92
N THR A 168 11.15 19.92 -10.31
CA THR A 168 11.08 20.37 -11.70
C THR A 168 12.48 20.58 -12.30
N SER A 169 13.45 21.05 -11.51
CA SER A 169 14.84 21.20 -11.94
C SER A 169 15.56 19.86 -12.16
N MET A 170 15.18 18.83 -11.40
CA MET A 170 15.75 17.47 -11.45
C MET A 170 15.17 16.59 -12.56
N LEU A 171 13.99 16.92 -13.11
CA LEU A 171 13.37 16.16 -14.20
C LEU A 171 14.31 15.99 -15.42
N PRO A 172 14.37 14.82 -16.07
CA PRO A 172 15.17 14.66 -17.28
C PRO A 172 14.76 15.65 -18.39
N LEU A 173 15.72 16.03 -19.24
CA LEU A 173 15.51 17.10 -20.24
C LEU A 173 14.47 16.74 -21.30
N PHE A 174 14.25 15.46 -21.59
CA PHE A 174 13.17 15.01 -22.49
C PHE A 174 11.79 15.19 -21.84
N VAL A 175 11.62 14.86 -20.56
CA VAL A 175 10.39 15.08 -19.79
C VAL A 175 10.04 16.57 -19.78
N ARG A 176 11.03 17.43 -19.50
CA ARG A 176 10.82 18.89 -19.53
C ARG A 176 10.40 19.41 -20.91
N ARG A 177 10.81 18.78 -22.02
CA ARG A 177 10.32 19.13 -23.36
C ARG A 177 8.86 18.73 -23.54
N GLN A 178 8.49 17.48 -23.21
CA GLN A 178 7.11 16.99 -23.34
C GLN A 178 6.10 17.84 -22.54
N LEU A 179 6.45 18.21 -21.30
CA LEU A 179 5.63 19.10 -20.47
C LEU A 179 5.57 20.54 -21.02
N CYS A 180 6.64 21.02 -21.67
CA CYS A 180 6.60 22.30 -22.39
C CYS A 180 5.73 22.26 -23.65
N ASP A 181 5.59 21.11 -24.31
CA ASP A 181 4.76 20.96 -25.50
C ASP A 181 3.26 20.85 -25.12
N TRP A 182 2.93 20.14 -24.03
CA TRP A 182 1.61 20.23 -23.39
C TRP A 182 1.24 21.69 -23.03
N ARG A 183 2.14 22.42 -22.36
CA ARG A 183 1.95 23.86 -22.03
C ARG A 183 1.68 24.76 -23.24
N ARG A 184 2.14 24.41 -24.44
CA ARG A 184 1.96 25.20 -25.67
C ARG A 184 0.59 24.99 -26.31
N GLY A 185 0.09 23.75 -26.25
CA GLY A 185 -1.09 23.32 -27.02
C GLY A 185 -0.90 23.48 -28.54
N PRO A 186 -1.96 23.26 -29.34
CA PRO A 186 -1.93 23.57 -30.76
C PRO A 186 -1.83 25.09 -30.98
N PRO A 187 -0.91 25.59 -31.83
CA PRO A 187 -0.60 27.01 -31.92
C PRO A 187 -1.78 27.82 -32.47
N ARG A 188 -2.33 28.73 -31.65
CA ARG A 188 -3.33 29.74 -32.07
C ARG A 188 -2.63 31.05 -32.44
N ALA A 189 -3.12 31.73 -33.48
CA ALA A 189 -2.56 32.98 -34.00
C ALA A 189 -2.71 34.17 -33.03
N THR A 190 -1.86 35.18 -33.18
CA THR A 190 -1.65 36.24 -32.17
C THR A 190 -2.23 37.60 -32.54
N CYS A 191 -2.61 38.39 -31.53
CA CYS A 191 -2.93 39.83 -31.60
C CYS A 191 -2.37 40.54 -30.34
N ARG A 192 -2.28 41.89 -30.34
CA ARG A 192 -1.45 42.71 -29.41
C ARG A 192 -2.23 43.58 -28.38
N LYS A 193 -1.46 44.13 -27.41
CA LYS A 193 -1.58 45.30 -26.48
C LYS A 193 -2.37 46.56 -26.98
N PRO A 194 -2.56 47.71 -26.22
CA PRO A 194 -2.05 48.19 -24.88
C PRO A 194 -3.17 48.76 -23.94
N GLU A 195 -3.05 49.64 -22.90
CA GLU A 195 -1.96 50.32 -22.11
C GLU A 195 -2.48 50.61 -20.66
N ALA A 196 -1.65 50.44 -19.61
CA ALA A 196 -1.34 51.43 -18.55
C ALA A 196 -2.18 51.75 -17.25
N ARG A 197 -1.37 51.98 -16.18
CA ARG A 197 -1.23 53.19 -15.29
C ARG A 197 -1.65 53.14 -13.79
N LYS A 198 -1.26 54.21 -13.06
CA LYS A 198 -1.02 54.31 -11.60
C LYS A 198 -1.82 55.44 -10.88
N SER A 199 -2.27 55.22 -9.65
CA SER A 199 -2.42 56.19 -8.51
C SER A 199 -2.84 55.42 -7.22
N GLN A 200 -2.60 55.77 -5.95
CA GLN A 200 -1.77 56.77 -5.24
C GLN A 200 -2.36 58.17 -4.89
N HIS A 201 -2.87 58.32 -3.64
CA HIS A 201 -3.11 59.56 -2.86
C HIS A 201 -3.46 59.17 -1.38
N GLN A 202 -3.81 60.08 -0.45
CA GLN A 202 -2.94 60.99 0.34
C GLN A 202 -3.67 61.35 1.67
N ALA A 203 -3.09 62.14 2.60
CA ALA A 203 -3.58 62.30 3.99
C ALA A 203 -3.59 63.77 4.51
N LEU A 204 -4.04 63.95 5.77
CA LEU A 204 -4.11 65.20 6.59
C LEU A 204 -5.32 66.12 6.25
N CYS A 205 -5.85 67.00 7.12
CA CYS A 205 -5.30 67.62 8.36
C CYS A 205 -6.33 67.74 9.51
N ASP A 206 -5.83 68.10 10.71
CA ASP A 206 -6.58 68.58 11.88
C ASP A 206 -6.49 70.12 12.02
N ASP A 207 -7.34 70.73 12.86
CA ASP A 207 -7.18 72.11 13.38
C ASP A 207 -7.84 72.23 14.78
N ASP A 208 -7.21 72.93 15.73
CA ASP A 208 -7.48 72.80 17.18
C ASP A 208 -7.12 74.08 17.97
N SER A 209 -8.08 74.73 18.65
CA SER A 209 -7.82 76.01 19.35
C SER A 209 -8.78 76.45 20.48
N ILE A 210 -9.41 75.55 21.25
CA ILE A 210 -10.18 75.94 22.47
C ILE A 210 -9.78 75.10 23.70
N GLN A 211 -8.59 75.37 24.25
CA GLN A 211 -7.94 74.48 25.24
C GLN A 211 -7.89 74.98 26.71
N GLY A 212 -8.40 76.18 27.02
CA GLY A 212 -8.35 76.72 28.40
C GLY A 212 -9.44 76.14 29.32
N ARG A 213 -10.62 76.79 29.32
CA ARG A 213 -11.76 76.42 30.20
C ARG A 213 -12.44 75.09 29.86
N VAL A 214 -11.98 74.41 28.82
CA VAL A 214 -12.43 73.05 28.48
C VAL A 214 -11.83 72.03 29.45
N LEU A 215 -10.61 72.23 29.97
CA LEU A 215 -9.88 71.21 30.72
C LEU A 215 -10.52 70.85 32.08
N ASP A 216 -10.96 71.82 32.87
CA ASP A 216 -11.56 71.54 34.19
C ASP A 216 -12.92 70.83 34.05
N GLN A 217 -13.78 71.31 33.13
CA GLN A 217 -15.00 70.59 32.78
C GLN A 217 -14.72 69.24 32.12
N ALA A 218 -13.62 69.09 31.38
CA ALA A 218 -13.21 67.82 30.81
C ALA A 218 -12.71 66.87 31.90
N ALA A 219 -12.12 67.36 32.99
CA ALA A 219 -11.65 66.56 34.13
C ALA A 219 -12.82 65.96 34.93
N GLU A 220 -13.82 66.76 35.33
CA GLU A 220 -15.04 66.23 35.97
C GLU A 220 -15.78 65.25 35.02
N LYS A 221 -15.89 65.60 33.74
CA LYS A 221 -16.44 64.70 32.71
C LYS A 221 -15.55 63.48 32.50
N LEU A 222 -14.25 63.53 32.79
CA LEU A 222 -13.33 62.38 32.74
C LEU A 222 -13.62 61.45 33.92
N GLU A 223 -13.69 61.96 35.15
CA GLU A 223 -13.93 61.15 36.35
C GLU A 223 -15.32 60.49 36.31
N ALA A 224 -16.36 61.25 35.96
CA ALA A 224 -17.70 60.69 35.74
C ALA A 224 -17.71 59.62 34.62
N LYS A 225 -16.91 59.80 33.57
CA LYS A 225 -16.75 58.83 32.48
C LYS A 225 -15.89 57.64 32.88
N ILE A 226 -14.89 57.80 33.75
CA ILE A 226 -14.08 56.72 34.35
C ILE A 226 -14.95 55.87 35.27
N ALA A 227 -15.74 56.46 36.16
CA ALA A 227 -16.70 55.75 37.00
C ALA A 227 -17.73 54.98 36.15
N LYS A 228 -18.27 55.62 35.10
CA LYS A 228 -19.17 54.98 34.13
C LYS A 228 -18.50 53.82 33.38
N LEU A 229 -17.24 53.98 32.96
CA LEU A 229 -16.44 52.94 32.30
C LEU A 229 -16.09 51.79 33.26
N GLN A 230 -15.86 52.06 34.55
CA GLN A 230 -15.65 51.03 35.57
C GLN A 230 -16.93 50.22 35.83
N ALA A 231 -18.09 50.89 35.95
CA ALA A 231 -19.38 50.22 36.06
C ALA A 231 -19.70 49.38 34.81
N GLN A 232 -19.48 49.93 33.61
CA GLN A 232 -19.60 49.19 32.35
C GLN A 232 -18.63 48.00 32.27
N ARG A 233 -17.37 48.15 32.71
CA ARG A 233 -16.38 47.06 32.76
C ARG A 233 -16.78 45.95 33.73
N CYS A 234 -17.42 46.29 34.86
CA CYS A 234 -17.97 45.32 35.81
C CYS A 234 -19.15 44.54 35.19
N LEU A 235 -20.09 45.25 34.56
CA LEU A 235 -21.23 44.65 33.85
C LEU A 235 -20.76 43.74 32.69
N VAL A 236 -19.81 44.20 31.88
CA VAL A 236 -19.18 43.40 30.81
C VAL A 236 -18.51 42.15 31.38
N LYS A 237 -17.82 42.24 32.54
CA LYS A 237 -17.22 41.07 33.19
C LYS A 237 -18.29 40.05 33.58
N LEU A 238 -19.35 40.49 34.27
CA LEU A 238 -20.51 39.67 34.66
C LEU A 238 -21.18 38.98 33.47
N LEU A 239 -21.37 39.69 32.36
CA LEU A 239 -21.95 39.13 31.12
C LEU A 239 -20.96 38.22 30.37
N SER A 240 -19.64 38.39 30.56
CA SER A 240 -18.62 37.62 29.84
C SER A 240 -18.38 36.21 30.40
N GLU A 241 -18.50 35.99 31.71
CA GLU A 241 -18.20 34.66 32.29
C GLU A 241 -19.15 33.56 31.80
N PRO A 242 -20.49 33.75 31.71
CA PRO A 242 -21.40 32.75 31.13
C PRO A 242 -21.10 32.44 29.65
N ILE A 243 -20.59 33.41 28.90
CA ILE A 243 -20.18 33.23 27.50
C ILE A 243 -18.92 32.37 27.42
N LYS A 244 -17.90 32.65 28.25
CA LYS A 244 -16.68 31.84 28.35
C LYS A 244 -16.98 30.43 28.82
N GLU A 245 -17.90 30.25 29.75
CA GLU A 245 -18.28 28.92 30.23
C GLU A 245 -19.03 28.13 29.15
N ARG A 246 -19.95 28.76 28.40
CA ARG A 246 -20.56 28.14 27.22
C ARG A 246 -19.51 27.76 26.18
N GLN A 247 -18.52 28.62 25.91
CA GLN A 247 -17.40 28.31 25.02
C GLN A 247 -16.60 27.10 25.50
N ARG A 248 -16.20 27.04 26.78
CA ARG A 248 -15.48 25.89 27.36
C ARG A 248 -16.27 24.59 27.22
N ARG A 249 -17.56 24.59 27.57
CA ARG A 249 -18.45 23.43 27.42
C ARG A 249 -18.58 22.98 25.97
N GLU A 250 -18.53 23.90 25.01
CA GLU A 250 -18.62 23.58 23.59
C GLU A 250 -17.28 23.06 23.03
N THR A 251 -16.14 23.62 23.43
CA THR A 251 -14.81 23.05 23.13
C THR A 251 -14.68 21.63 23.67
N GLN A 252 -15.06 21.39 24.93
CA GLN A 252 -15.03 20.06 25.54
C GLN A 252 -15.92 19.05 24.77
N ARG A 253 -17.11 19.46 24.33
CA ARG A 253 -17.97 18.63 23.47
C ARG A 253 -17.33 18.31 22.12
N GLN A 254 -16.62 19.26 21.51
CA GLN A 254 -15.90 19.03 20.25
C GLN A 254 -14.71 18.08 20.45
N GLU A 255 -14.01 18.17 21.58
CA GLU A 255 -12.94 17.25 21.97
C GLU A 255 -13.46 15.83 22.25
N ASP A 256 -14.54 15.69 23.02
CA ASP A 256 -15.20 14.39 23.26
C ASP A 256 -15.74 13.76 21.96
N LEU A 257 -16.34 14.57 21.08
CA LEU A 257 -16.83 14.11 19.77
C LEU A 257 -15.66 13.71 18.84
N LYS A 258 -14.52 14.43 18.90
CA LYS A 258 -13.30 14.08 18.16
C LYS A 258 -12.72 12.76 18.67
N ARG A 259 -12.58 12.60 19.99
CA ARG A 259 -12.10 11.35 20.59
C ARG A 259 -12.99 10.16 20.22
N LYS A 260 -14.32 10.31 20.30
CA LYS A 260 -15.27 9.26 19.88
C LYS A 260 -15.12 8.86 18.40
N ARG A 261 -14.89 9.84 17.51
CA ARG A 261 -14.60 9.56 16.08
C ARG A 261 -13.27 8.85 15.87
N GLU A 262 -12.25 9.18 16.65
CA GLU A 262 -10.94 8.52 16.61
C GLU A 262 -11.01 7.09 17.15
N GLU A 263 -11.79 6.84 18.22
CA GLU A 263 -12.14 5.51 18.74
C GLU A 263 -12.91 4.68 17.70
N GLU A 264 -13.95 5.25 17.07
CA GLU A 264 -14.73 4.59 16.00
C GLU A 264 -13.88 4.27 14.76
N GLN A 265 -12.98 5.17 14.37
CA GLN A 265 -12.07 4.95 13.24
C GLN A 265 -11.05 3.84 13.52
N GLN A 266 -10.48 3.78 14.72
CA GLN A 266 -9.56 2.71 15.13
C GLN A 266 -10.26 1.34 15.13
N LEU A 267 -11.50 1.28 15.62
CA LEU A 267 -12.29 0.04 15.66
C LEU A 267 -12.60 -0.50 14.26
N GLU A 268 -12.96 0.37 13.30
CA GLU A 268 -13.18 -0.05 11.91
C GLU A 268 -11.85 -0.38 11.21
N GLU A 269 -10.73 0.30 11.50
CA GLU A 269 -9.41 -0.12 10.97
C GLU A 269 -9.02 -1.52 11.48
N GLU A 270 -9.19 -1.81 12.77
CA GLU A 270 -8.94 -3.15 13.32
C GLU A 270 -9.84 -4.21 12.66
N ARG A 271 -11.13 -3.89 12.47
CA ARG A 271 -12.09 -4.76 11.78
C ARG A 271 -11.68 -5.02 10.32
N GLN A 272 -11.29 -4.01 9.56
CA GLN A 272 -10.81 -4.14 8.19
C GLN A 272 -9.52 -4.97 8.11
N LYS A 273 -8.59 -4.75 9.05
CA LYS A 273 -7.35 -5.51 9.20
C LYS A 273 -7.61 -6.97 9.55
N ARG A 274 -8.64 -7.25 10.37
CA ARG A 274 -9.11 -8.60 10.69
C ARG A 274 -9.73 -9.29 9.47
N LEU A 275 -10.67 -8.64 8.77
CA LEU A 275 -11.32 -9.20 7.57
C LEU A 275 -10.30 -9.55 6.48
N LYS A 276 -9.36 -8.64 6.17
CA LYS A 276 -8.28 -8.89 5.19
C LYS A 276 -7.36 -10.05 5.60
N ARG A 277 -7.21 -10.32 6.90
CA ARG A 277 -6.48 -11.49 7.41
C ARG A 277 -7.30 -12.77 7.29
N GLU A 278 -8.59 -12.73 7.63
CA GLU A 278 -9.49 -13.88 7.48
C GLU A 278 -9.63 -14.30 6.00
N GLU A 279 -9.76 -13.34 5.08
CA GLU A 279 -9.68 -13.58 3.63
C GLU A 279 -8.35 -14.22 3.20
N ALA A 280 -7.21 -13.73 3.72
CA ALA A 280 -5.90 -14.27 3.37
C ALA A 280 -5.70 -15.71 3.91
N GLU A 281 -6.19 -15.99 5.12
CA GLU A 281 -6.19 -17.34 5.71
C GLU A 281 -7.14 -18.30 4.94
N GLU A 282 -8.28 -17.83 4.43
CA GLU A 282 -9.19 -18.64 3.58
C GLU A 282 -8.61 -18.91 2.18
N ARG A 283 -8.10 -17.89 1.47
CA ARG A 283 -7.40 -18.08 0.18
C ARG A 283 -6.20 -19.04 0.33
N GLN A 284 -5.48 -18.98 1.45
CA GLN A 284 -4.40 -19.93 1.73
C GLN A 284 -4.92 -21.37 1.94
N ALA A 285 -6.11 -21.55 2.53
CA ALA A 285 -6.73 -22.88 2.65
C ALA A 285 -7.15 -23.45 1.28
N GLU A 286 -7.74 -22.64 0.40
CA GLU A 286 -8.07 -23.01 -0.99
C GLU A 286 -6.83 -23.42 -1.80
N LEU A 287 -5.72 -22.70 -1.64
CA LEU A 287 -4.43 -22.99 -2.28
C LEU A 287 -3.80 -24.32 -1.84
N ARG A 288 -4.19 -24.88 -0.69
CA ARG A 288 -3.71 -26.20 -0.21
C ARG A 288 -4.53 -27.38 -0.73
N GLY A 289 -5.71 -27.13 -1.29
CA GLY A 289 -6.63 -28.17 -1.74
C GLY A 289 -7.51 -28.70 -0.59
N PRO A 290 -8.86 -28.60 -0.71
CA PRO A 290 -9.79 -29.04 0.32
C PRO A 290 -10.08 -30.55 0.27
N ARG A 291 -9.69 -31.26 -0.80
CA ARG A 291 -9.94 -32.69 -1.00
C ARG A 291 -8.66 -33.51 -0.81
N ILE A 292 -8.81 -34.72 -0.28
CA ILE A 292 -7.74 -35.74 -0.26
C ILE A 292 -8.19 -37.08 -0.83
N TRP A 293 -7.22 -37.80 -1.36
CA TRP A 293 -7.27 -39.25 -1.54
C TRP A 293 -6.08 -39.86 -0.79
N ALA A 294 -6.32 -40.92 -0.01
CA ALA A 294 -5.28 -41.62 0.74
C ALA A 294 -5.28 -43.12 0.46
N ARG A 295 -4.08 -43.70 0.33
CA ARG A 295 -3.75 -45.12 0.53
C ARG A 295 -2.56 -45.11 1.48
N CYS A 296 -2.80 -45.22 2.77
CA CYS A 296 -1.72 -45.18 3.76
C CYS A 296 -2.06 -46.01 5.01
N PHE A 297 -1.06 -46.26 5.85
CA PHE A 297 -1.26 -46.77 7.20
C PHE A 297 -2.29 -45.90 7.93
N CYS A 298 -3.36 -46.55 8.40
CA CYS A 298 -4.52 -45.89 9.03
C CYS A 298 -5.26 -44.87 8.14
N ARG A 299 -5.33 -45.11 6.82
CA ARG A 299 -6.15 -44.42 5.81
C ARG A 299 -7.45 -43.81 6.36
N ASP A 300 -8.33 -44.62 6.94
CA ASP A 300 -9.67 -44.16 7.34
C ASP A 300 -9.59 -43.15 8.50
N HIS A 301 -8.57 -43.26 9.36
CA HIS A 301 -8.26 -42.33 10.43
C HIS A 301 -7.73 -40.99 9.89
N VAL A 302 -6.98 -41.01 8.78
CA VAL A 302 -6.58 -39.80 8.04
C VAL A 302 -7.80 -39.14 7.38
N LEU A 303 -8.61 -39.92 6.64
CA LEU A 303 -9.82 -39.45 5.95
C LEU A 303 -10.87 -38.87 6.91
N GLN A 304 -11.07 -39.47 8.09
CA GLN A 304 -12.03 -38.99 9.09
C GLN A 304 -11.58 -37.73 9.84
N ASN A 305 -10.27 -37.47 9.96
CA ASN A 305 -9.77 -36.32 10.70
C ASN A 305 -9.49 -35.11 9.80
N PHE A 306 -9.09 -35.32 8.54
CA PHE A 306 -8.72 -34.26 7.61
C PHE A 306 -9.87 -33.29 7.30
N ASP A 307 -9.58 -31.99 7.24
CA ASP A 307 -10.50 -30.96 6.74
C ASP A 307 -9.76 -29.95 5.84
N ARG A 308 -10.50 -29.02 5.23
CA ARG A 308 -9.92 -27.95 4.37
C ARG A 308 -8.88 -27.06 5.06
N HIS A 309 -8.83 -27.06 6.39
CA HIS A 309 -7.93 -26.25 7.21
C HIS A 309 -6.66 -27.01 7.65
N ALA A 310 -6.50 -28.28 7.25
CA ALA A 310 -5.24 -28.99 7.42
C ALA A 310 -4.13 -28.22 6.69
N SER A 311 -3.08 -27.83 7.41
CA SER A 311 -1.95 -27.07 6.88
C SER A 311 -0.94 -28.01 6.23
N GLN A 312 -0.62 -29.12 6.89
CA GLN A 312 0.28 -30.16 6.41
C GLN A 312 -0.23 -31.56 6.80
N VAL A 313 0.03 -32.55 5.96
CA VAL A 313 0.04 -33.97 6.32
C VAL A 313 1.47 -34.45 6.12
N ALA A 314 2.00 -35.22 7.07
CA ALA A 314 3.25 -35.96 6.88
C ALA A 314 3.05 -37.46 7.17
N LEU A 315 3.71 -38.31 6.39
CA LEU A 315 3.70 -39.76 6.50
C LEU A 315 5.11 -40.26 6.82
N GLY A 316 5.21 -41.33 7.61
CA GLY A 316 6.46 -42.02 7.88
C GLY A 316 6.24 -43.53 7.97
N SER A 317 7.26 -44.29 8.36
CA SER A 317 7.12 -45.74 8.57
C SER A 317 5.97 -46.02 9.54
N ASN A 318 4.91 -46.66 9.05
CA ASN A 318 3.67 -46.99 9.77
C ASN A 318 3.13 -45.85 10.65
N SER A 319 3.24 -44.60 10.18
CA SER A 319 2.91 -43.42 10.99
C SER A 319 2.40 -42.25 10.15
N TYR A 320 1.56 -41.42 10.77
CA TYR A 320 1.07 -40.19 10.16
C TYR A 320 0.94 -39.07 11.19
N ILE A 321 1.03 -37.83 10.71
CA ILE A 321 0.62 -36.63 11.43
C ILE A 321 -0.12 -35.66 10.49
N ILE A 322 -1.21 -35.09 10.99
CA ILE A 322 -1.90 -33.95 10.36
C ILE A 322 -1.71 -32.74 11.29
N LEU A 323 -1.29 -31.63 10.69
CA LEU A 323 -1.22 -30.30 11.31
C LEU A 323 -2.38 -29.44 10.79
N TRP A 324 -2.86 -28.54 11.63
CA TRP A 324 -3.79 -27.47 11.25
C TRP A 324 -3.24 -26.10 11.62
N ASP A 325 -3.79 -25.05 11.03
CA ASP A 325 -3.43 -23.68 11.40
C ASP A 325 -3.75 -23.36 12.87
N ARG A 326 -2.73 -22.79 13.54
CA ARG A 326 -2.75 -21.94 14.75
C ARG A 326 -3.52 -22.42 16.00
N ALA A 327 -4.80 -22.74 15.89
CA ALA A 327 -5.71 -23.03 17.00
C ALA A 327 -6.32 -24.45 16.98
N LYS A 328 -6.30 -25.16 15.83
CA LYS A 328 -6.90 -26.50 15.71
C LYS A 328 -5.98 -27.65 16.18
N GLY A 329 -4.69 -27.38 16.40
CA GLY A 329 -3.73 -28.34 16.95
C GLY A 329 -3.21 -29.37 15.92
N HIS A 330 -3.13 -30.63 16.33
CA HIS A 330 -2.58 -31.74 15.53
C HIS A 330 -3.23 -33.08 15.91
N ARG A 331 -3.12 -34.06 15.01
CA ARG A 331 -3.56 -35.46 15.18
C ARG A 331 -2.50 -36.36 14.58
N TRP A 332 -2.15 -37.44 15.26
CA TRP A 332 -1.11 -38.37 14.81
C TRP A 332 -1.40 -39.79 15.26
N LYS A 333 -0.76 -40.76 14.61
CA LYS A 333 -0.70 -42.17 15.02
C LYS A 333 0.64 -42.76 14.58
N GLY A 334 1.20 -43.67 15.38
CA GLY A 334 2.45 -44.38 15.08
C GLY A 334 3.76 -43.58 15.20
N ILE A 335 3.72 -42.25 15.26
CA ILE A 335 4.93 -41.40 15.25
C ILE A 335 5.92 -41.70 16.39
N PRO A 336 7.23 -41.42 16.21
CA PRO A 336 8.27 -41.69 17.22
C PRO A 336 7.95 -41.10 18.60
N ARG A 337 8.24 -41.86 19.66
CA ARG A 337 7.87 -41.53 21.06
C ARG A 337 8.39 -40.15 21.51
N GLU A 338 9.57 -39.75 21.03
CA GLU A 338 10.13 -38.42 21.32
C GLU A 338 9.27 -37.30 20.72
N LEU A 339 8.92 -37.40 19.43
CA LEU A 339 8.06 -36.43 18.76
C LEU A 339 6.67 -36.39 19.41
N ALA A 340 6.10 -37.56 19.73
CA ALA A 340 4.84 -37.66 20.48
C ALA A 340 4.92 -36.92 21.84
N ASN A 341 6.02 -37.08 22.59
CA ASN A 341 6.26 -36.35 23.84
C ASN A 341 6.42 -34.84 23.62
N LYS A 342 7.06 -34.40 22.53
CA LYS A 342 7.20 -32.97 22.21
C LYS A 342 5.88 -32.32 21.79
N LEU A 343 4.97 -33.08 21.18
CA LEU A 343 3.66 -32.61 20.71
C LEU A 343 2.58 -32.64 21.79
N LYS A 344 2.57 -33.66 22.65
CA LYS A 344 1.56 -33.88 23.70
C LYS A 344 1.39 -32.64 24.58
N GLY A 345 0.14 -32.20 24.74
CA GLY A 345 -0.22 -31.04 25.57
C GLY A 345 -0.11 -29.67 24.90
N ARG A 346 0.50 -29.54 23.70
CA ARG A 346 0.71 -28.22 23.06
C ARG A 346 -0.55 -27.51 22.54
N ALA A 347 -1.71 -28.15 22.54
CA ALA A 347 -2.89 -27.70 21.79
C ALA A 347 -3.65 -26.47 22.34
N LYS A 348 -3.08 -25.69 23.27
CA LYS A 348 -3.71 -24.48 23.83
C LYS A 348 -2.75 -23.32 24.10
N GLU A 349 -1.65 -23.57 24.81
CA GLU A 349 -0.81 -22.50 25.39
C GLU A 349 0.64 -22.49 24.89
N LEU A 350 1.09 -23.56 24.25
CA LEU A 350 2.48 -23.70 23.77
C LEU A 350 2.56 -23.45 22.26
N PRO A 351 3.72 -23.03 21.73
CA PRO A 351 3.95 -22.89 20.29
C PRO A 351 3.53 -24.14 19.52
N HIS A 352 2.63 -23.98 18.55
CA HIS A 352 2.10 -25.08 17.74
C HIS A 352 3.11 -25.50 16.68
N ALA A 353 3.03 -26.75 16.21
CA ALA A 353 3.88 -27.20 15.11
C ALA A 353 3.46 -26.53 13.79
N THR A 354 4.42 -26.06 13.02
CA THR A 354 4.21 -25.30 11.77
C THR A 354 4.78 -26.00 10.53
N LEU A 355 5.79 -26.84 10.71
CA LEU A 355 6.37 -27.71 9.70
C LEU A 355 6.76 -29.02 10.38
N VAL A 356 6.47 -30.16 9.74
CA VAL A 356 6.87 -31.49 10.20
C VAL A 356 7.30 -32.36 9.02
N ALA A 357 8.28 -33.22 9.21
CA ALA A 357 8.66 -34.26 8.27
C ALA A 357 8.94 -35.55 9.05
N LEU A 358 8.56 -36.69 8.49
CA LEU A 358 8.85 -38.02 9.02
C LEU A 358 9.66 -38.79 7.97
N SER A 359 10.53 -39.71 8.41
CA SER A 359 11.22 -40.62 7.49
C SER A 359 10.30 -41.79 7.12
N PRO A 360 10.31 -42.22 5.85
CA PRO A 360 9.42 -43.26 5.37
C PRO A 360 9.83 -44.68 5.80
N ASP A 361 11.10 -44.87 6.12
CA ASP A 361 11.75 -46.15 6.43
C ASP A 361 12.32 -46.21 7.86
N SER A 362 12.52 -45.08 8.53
CA SER A 362 13.18 -45.00 9.84
C SER A 362 12.44 -44.13 10.87
N ASP A 363 12.91 -44.21 12.11
CA ASP A 363 12.43 -43.45 13.27
C ASP A 363 12.83 -41.95 13.23
N CYS A 364 13.39 -41.46 12.11
CA CYS A 364 13.82 -40.07 11.94
C CYS A 364 12.64 -39.11 11.73
N TYR A 365 12.74 -37.91 12.29
CA TYR A 365 11.74 -36.85 12.17
C TYR A 365 12.37 -35.46 12.28
N TYR A 366 11.66 -34.48 11.73
CA TYR A 366 11.87 -33.05 11.97
C TYR A 366 10.54 -32.40 12.36
N VAL A 367 10.54 -31.52 13.36
CA VAL A 367 9.41 -30.63 13.65
C VAL A 367 9.91 -29.23 13.99
N GLN A 368 9.23 -28.22 13.45
CA GLN A 368 9.39 -26.81 13.78
C GLN A 368 8.11 -26.29 14.44
N PHE A 369 8.27 -25.37 15.37
CA PHE A 369 7.20 -24.72 16.10
C PHE A 369 7.08 -23.23 15.77
N SER A 370 5.92 -22.65 16.08
CA SER A 370 5.57 -21.25 15.77
C SER A 370 6.41 -20.19 16.51
N ASP A 371 7.31 -20.60 17.41
CA ASP A 371 8.32 -19.75 18.05
C ASP A 371 9.71 -19.88 17.39
N GLY A 372 9.78 -20.48 16.20
CA GLY A 372 11.00 -20.70 15.42
C GLY A 372 11.84 -21.88 15.90
N LYS A 373 11.57 -22.44 17.09
CA LYS A 373 12.35 -23.57 17.63
C LYS A 373 12.04 -24.85 16.84
N SER A 374 13.06 -25.68 16.66
CA SER A 374 12.92 -27.01 16.06
C SER A 374 13.38 -28.12 17.01
N HIS A 375 12.83 -29.32 16.79
CA HIS A 375 13.22 -30.56 17.43
C HIS A 375 13.27 -31.65 16.36
N TYR A 376 14.32 -32.46 16.35
CA TYR A 376 14.53 -33.46 15.31
C TYR A 376 15.35 -34.63 15.83
N ARG A 377 15.16 -35.78 15.18
CA ARG A 377 16.06 -36.92 15.19
C ARG A 377 16.37 -37.18 13.72
N SER A 378 17.58 -36.85 13.27
CA SER A 378 17.89 -36.75 11.84
C SER A 378 19.31 -37.22 11.52
N PRO A 379 19.60 -37.53 10.24
CA PRO A 379 20.95 -37.84 9.79
C PRO A 379 21.94 -36.71 10.10
N PRO A 380 23.20 -36.98 10.48
CA PRO A 380 24.15 -35.95 10.92
C PRO A 380 24.35 -34.80 9.92
N GLY A 381 24.36 -35.10 8.61
CA GLY A 381 24.47 -34.06 7.58
C GLY A 381 23.32 -33.04 7.58
N LEU A 382 22.09 -33.45 7.94
CA LEU A 382 20.97 -32.52 8.08
C LEU A 382 21.13 -31.68 9.35
N VAL A 383 21.69 -32.23 10.42
CA VAL A 383 22.01 -31.46 11.64
C VAL A 383 23.03 -30.36 11.32
N THR A 384 24.09 -30.67 10.56
CA THR A 384 25.07 -29.68 10.09
C THR A 384 24.40 -28.61 9.22
N ALA A 385 23.63 -29.01 8.19
CA ALA A 385 22.95 -28.06 7.31
C ALA A 385 21.97 -27.13 8.07
N LEU A 386 21.29 -27.64 9.11
CA LEU A 386 20.43 -26.85 10.00
C LEU A 386 21.17 -25.96 11.01
N GLN A 387 22.50 -26.03 11.06
CA GLN A 387 23.38 -25.18 11.87
C GLN A 387 24.17 -24.17 11.02
N GLU A 388 24.31 -24.42 9.71
CA GLU A 388 25.00 -23.54 8.75
C GLU A 388 24.22 -22.27 8.39
N ASP A 389 22.88 -22.31 8.45
CA ASP A 389 22.01 -21.14 8.21
C ASP A 389 21.15 -20.83 9.44
N SER A 390 21.02 -19.54 9.77
CA SER A 390 20.23 -19.04 10.90
C SER A 390 18.76 -18.82 10.58
N GLU A 391 18.37 -18.83 9.30
CA GLU A 391 16.96 -18.85 8.90
C GLU A 391 16.31 -20.19 9.25
N THR A 392 15.07 -20.14 9.75
CA THR A 392 14.27 -21.35 9.88
C THR A 392 13.90 -21.90 8.49
N PRO A 393 14.01 -23.22 8.24
CA PRO A 393 13.61 -23.84 6.99
C PRO A 393 12.17 -23.51 6.55
N SER A 394 11.97 -23.48 5.23
CA SER A 394 10.64 -23.39 4.61
C SER A 394 10.12 -24.73 4.11
N VAL A 395 11.03 -25.64 3.77
CA VAL A 395 10.76 -27.04 3.38
C VAL A 395 11.83 -27.93 4.00
N VAL A 396 11.41 -29.04 4.61
CA VAL A 396 12.27 -30.17 4.99
C VAL A 396 11.60 -31.43 4.46
N ALA A 397 12.35 -32.29 3.78
CA ALA A 397 11.91 -33.61 3.36
C ALA A 397 12.93 -34.65 3.82
N LEU A 398 12.44 -35.77 4.34
CA LEU A 398 13.22 -36.95 4.67
C LEU A 398 12.86 -38.04 3.66
N GLY A 399 13.86 -38.74 3.14
CA GLY A 399 13.68 -39.89 2.25
C GLY A 399 14.27 -41.16 2.88
N PRO A 400 14.41 -42.23 2.08
CA PRO A 400 14.99 -43.49 2.54
C PRO A 400 16.51 -43.42 2.64
N GLU A 401 17.12 -44.42 3.27
CA GLU A 401 18.59 -44.56 3.40
C GLU A 401 19.27 -43.32 4.03
N SER A 402 18.59 -42.64 4.95
CA SER A 402 19.05 -41.36 5.53
C SER A 402 19.23 -40.21 4.52
N SER A 403 18.56 -40.27 3.36
CA SER A 403 18.49 -39.14 2.42
C SER A 403 17.61 -38.00 2.95
N TRP A 404 17.93 -36.77 2.57
CA TRP A 404 17.21 -35.57 3.03
C TRP A 404 17.38 -34.38 2.09
N PHE A 405 16.44 -33.44 2.18
CA PHE A 405 16.46 -32.14 1.53
C PHE A 405 15.96 -31.06 2.50
N VAL A 406 16.58 -29.87 2.45
CA VAL A 406 16.13 -28.68 3.16
C VAL A 406 16.23 -27.45 2.26
N ALA A 407 15.24 -26.55 2.32
CA ALA A 407 15.26 -25.27 1.61
C ALA A 407 14.73 -24.11 2.48
N TRP A 408 15.38 -22.97 2.37
CA TRP A 408 15.16 -21.78 3.20
C TRP A 408 14.35 -20.69 2.47
N PRO A 409 13.72 -19.75 3.22
CA PRO A 409 13.01 -18.61 2.64
C PRO A 409 13.86 -17.78 1.66
N ASN A 410 15.16 -17.65 1.93
CA ASN A 410 16.13 -17.00 1.04
C ASN A 410 16.45 -17.73 -0.29
N GLY A 411 15.83 -18.89 -0.54
CA GLY A 411 16.00 -19.65 -1.78
C GLY A 411 17.19 -20.62 -1.80
N LYS A 412 18.07 -20.61 -0.78
CA LYS A 412 19.09 -21.65 -0.63
C LYS A 412 18.44 -23.01 -0.40
N SER A 413 19.14 -24.07 -0.79
CA SER A 413 18.80 -25.44 -0.42
C SER A 413 20.05 -26.31 -0.25
N ASN A 414 19.99 -27.30 0.64
CA ASN A 414 21.01 -28.32 0.82
C ASN A 414 20.36 -29.72 0.83
N HIS A 415 21.10 -30.76 0.46
CA HIS A 415 20.57 -32.11 0.32
C HIS A 415 21.64 -33.21 0.40
N HIS A 416 21.22 -34.43 0.78
CA HIS A 416 22.05 -35.63 0.76
C HIS A 416 21.24 -36.85 0.31
N GLY A 417 21.90 -37.86 -0.26
CA GLY A 417 21.32 -39.16 -0.62
C GLY A 417 20.26 -39.15 -1.73
N LEU A 418 19.72 -37.99 -2.14
CA LEU A 418 18.54 -37.92 -3.03
C LEU A 418 18.66 -38.74 -4.33
N PRO A 419 17.56 -39.33 -4.82
CA PRO A 419 17.49 -40.01 -6.12
C PRO A 419 18.12 -39.16 -7.23
N LYS A 420 18.94 -39.76 -8.10
CA LYS A 420 19.66 -39.10 -9.20
C LYS A 420 18.69 -38.30 -10.09
N SER A 421 17.49 -38.82 -10.33
CA SER A 421 16.42 -38.11 -11.08
C SER A 421 15.95 -36.80 -10.41
N LEU A 422 15.71 -36.80 -9.09
CA LEU A 422 15.35 -35.61 -8.31
C LEU A 422 16.53 -34.64 -8.20
N ARG A 423 17.74 -35.17 -7.95
CA ARG A 423 18.99 -34.39 -7.85
C ARG A 423 19.29 -33.63 -9.14
N ASN A 424 19.08 -34.26 -10.29
CA ASN A 424 19.20 -33.63 -11.60
C ASN A 424 18.12 -32.55 -11.79
N MET A 425 16.85 -32.84 -11.45
CA MET A 425 15.76 -31.88 -11.53
C MET A 425 16.03 -30.61 -10.71
N LEU A 426 16.53 -30.75 -9.47
CA LEU A 426 16.95 -29.62 -8.63
C LEU A 426 18.17 -28.89 -9.23
N SER A 427 19.17 -29.64 -9.71
CA SER A 427 20.41 -29.07 -10.28
C SER A 427 20.20 -28.29 -11.59
N SER A 428 19.15 -28.59 -12.34
CA SER A 428 18.72 -27.84 -13.54
C SER A 428 17.80 -26.64 -13.23
N ASN A 429 17.45 -26.41 -11.96
CA ASN A 429 16.46 -25.40 -11.53
C ASN A 429 16.94 -24.60 -10.30
N LYS A 430 18.26 -24.37 -10.18
CA LYS A 430 18.91 -23.80 -8.97
C LYS A 430 18.32 -22.47 -8.51
N ASP A 431 17.88 -21.63 -9.44
CA ASP A 431 17.37 -20.28 -9.16
C ASP A 431 15.89 -20.27 -8.71
N ARG A 432 15.27 -21.45 -8.54
CA ARG A 432 13.83 -21.59 -8.30
C ARG A 432 13.55 -22.11 -6.89
N SER A 433 12.73 -21.37 -6.14
CA SER A 433 12.34 -21.75 -4.77
C SER A 433 11.44 -22.99 -4.77
N VAL A 434 11.77 -23.98 -3.95
CA VAL A 434 10.90 -25.12 -3.67
C VAL A 434 9.77 -24.69 -2.71
N ALA A 435 8.54 -25.12 -2.98
CA ALA A 435 7.37 -24.86 -2.12
C ALA A 435 6.81 -26.13 -1.46
N PHE A 436 7.12 -27.31 -2.00
CA PHE A 436 6.82 -28.61 -1.40
C PHE A 436 7.71 -29.69 -2.05
N LEU A 437 8.22 -30.62 -1.26
CA LEU A 437 8.91 -31.82 -1.73
C LEU A 437 8.53 -32.99 -0.81
N SER A 438 8.24 -34.16 -1.39
CA SER A 438 8.07 -35.42 -0.67
C SER A 438 8.72 -36.57 -1.43
N ILE A 439 9.19 -37.59 -0.70
CA ILE A 439 10.00 -38.72 -1.19
C ILE A 439 9.52 -39.98 -0.48
N SER A 440 9.19 -41.05 -1.21
CA SER A 440 8.77 -42.31 -0.61
C SER A 440 9.91 -43.09 -0.01
N GLY A 441 9.57 -44.06 0.84
CA GLY A 441 10.45 -45.18 1.13
C GLY A 441 10.72 -46.01 -0.13
N VAL A 442 11.69 -46.92 0.01
CA VAL A 442 11.91 -48.04 -0.90
C VAL A 442 11.65 -49.34 -0.14
N ASP A 443 11.37 -50.43 -0.85
CA ASP A 443 11.36 -51.75 -0.21
C ASP A 443 12.79 -52.15 0.18
N CYS A 444 12.92 -53.13 1.08
CA CYS A 444 14.22 -53.79 1.26
C CYS A 444 14.74 -54.33 -0.09
N ASP A 445 16.05 -54.30 -0.28
CA ASP A 445 16.76 -54.70 -1.50
C ASP A 445 16.61 -53.75 -2.73
N GLN A 446 16.02 -52.55 -2.57
CA GLN A 446 15.95 -51.52 -3.62
C GLN A 446 16.87 -50.32 -3.36
N ASP A 447 17.60 -49.87 -4.40
CA ASP A 447 18.41 -48.64 -4.42
C ASP A 447 17.52 -47.39 -4.21
N VAL A 448 18.00 -46.35 -3.52
CA VAL A 448 17.32 -45.04 -3.38
C VAL A 448 16.82 -44.45 -4.70
N ASP A 449 17.44 -44.76 -5.85
CA ASP A 449 16.94 -44.40 -7.18
C ASP A 449 15.59 -45.03 -7.59
N ALA A 450 15.09 -46.02 -6.84
CA ALA A 450 13.73 -46.54 -6.99
C ALA A 450 12.66 -45.65 -6.34
N ALA A 451 13.03 -44.82 -5.36
CA ALA A 451 12.10 -43.98 -4.60
C ALA A 451 11.28 -43.05 -5.50
N VAL A 452 9.98 -42.97 -5.23
CA VAL A 452 9.07 -42.04 -5.91
C VAL A 452 9.14 -40.67 -5.23
N TRP A 453 8.93 -39.61 -5.99
CA TRP A 453 9.02 -38.25 -5.45
C TRP A 453 8.05 -37.30 -6.14
N PHE A 454 7.66 -36.26 -5.40
CA PHE A 454 6.79 -35.18 -5.85
C PHE A 454 7.37 -33.83 -5.43
N LEU A 455 7.56 -32.92 -6.37
CA LEU A 455 8.23 -31.64 -6.24
C LEU A 455 7.36 -30.51 -6.81
N ARG A 456 6.97 -29.56 -5.97
CA ARG A 456 6.27 -28.34 -6.37
C ARG A 456 7.14 -27.12 -6.11
N TRP A 457 7.32 -26.31 -7.15
CA TRP A 457 8.00 -25.02 -7.12
C TRP A 457 7.09 -23.94 -6.54
N ARG A 458 7.66 -22.81 -6.08
CA ARG A 458 6.88 -21.67 -5.57
C ARG A 458 6.23 -20.86 -6.69
N ASP A 459 6.82 -20.84 -7.88
CA ASP A 459 6.33 -20.10 -9.04
C ASP A 459 4.93 -20.58 -9.45
N GLU A 460 3.98 -19.64 -9.49
CA GLU A 460 2.57 -19.92 -9.75
C GLU A 460 2.31 -20.39 -11.20
N GLY A 461 1.19 -21.09 -11.41
CA GLY A 461 0.73 -21.53 -12.74
C GLY A 461 1.50 -22.72 -13.36
N ARG A 462 2.67 -23.11 -12.85
CA ARG A 462 3.41 -24.29 -13.36
C ARG A 462 2.91 -25.59 -12.71
N LYS A 463 2.76 -26.65 -13.53
CA LYS A 463 2.46 -28.01 -13.04
C LYS A 463 3.58 -28.53 -12.12
N PRO A 464 3.26 -29.34 -11.09
CA PRO A 464 4.27 -29.99 -10.28
C PRO A 464 5.10 -30.98 -11.11
N ASN A 465 6.29 -31.29 -10.61
CA ASN A 465 7.17 -32.31 -11.17
C ASN A 465 7.15 -33.54 -10.26
N TRP A 466 7.27 -34.72 -10.83
CA TRP A 466 7.16 -35.98 -10.09
C TRP A 466 7.82 -37.12 -10.85
N ARG A 467 8.10 -38.21 -10.13
CA ARG A 467 8.44 -39.51 -10.70
C ARG A 467 7.74 -40.59 -9.91
N LEU A 468 6.73 -41.20 -10.51
CA LEU A 468 6.12 -42.43 -10.00
C LEU A 468 6.92 -43.65 -10.46
N SER A 469 6.91 -44.71 -9.65
CA SER A 469 7.48 -46.01 -10.00
C SER A 469 6.60 -46.69 -11.05
N ARG A 470 7.15 -47.63 -11.82
CA ARG A 470 6.35 -48.51 -12.69
C ARG A 470 5.35 -49.36 -11.89
N ASN A 471 5.63 -49.57 -10.61
CA ASN A 471 4.78 -50.31 -9.68
C ASN A 471 3.83 -49.39 -8.89
N ALA A 472 3.88 -48.07 -9.10
CA ALA A 472 2.98 -47.14 -8.41
C ALA A 472 1.52 -47.50 -8.75
N PRO A 473 0.60 -47.50 -7.77
CA PRO A 473 -0.79 -47.90 -8.02
C PRO A 473 -1.39 -47.08 -9.17
N SER A 474 -1.99 -47.75 -10.16
CA SER A 474 -2.59 -47.09 -11.33
C SER A 474 -3.65 -46.06 -10.93
N SER A 475 -4.30 -46.27 -9.78
CA SER A 475 -5.21 -45.31 -9.16
C SER A 475 -4.54 -44.00 -8.72
N LEU A 476 -3.28 -44.00 -8.25
CA LEU A 476 -2.55 -42.78 -7.91
C LEU A 476 -2.28 -41.96 -9.16
N GLN A 477 -1.73 -42.59 -10.21
CA GLN A 477 -1.46 -41.93 -11.48
C GLN A 477 -2.76 -41.37 -12.09
N GLN A 478 -3.80 -42.20 -12.21
CA GLN A 478 -5.10 -41.80 -12.74
C GLN A 478 -5.75 -40.67 -11.91
N THR A 479 -5.67 -40.72 -10.58
CA THR A 479 -6.20 -39.65 -9.70
C THR A 479 -5.49 -38.33 -9.98
N ALA A 480 -4.16 -38.35 -10.07
CA ALA A 480 -3.34 -37.16 -10.20
C ALA A 480 -3.26 -36.61 -11.64
N GLU A 481 -3.53 -37.44 -12.65
CA GLU A 481 -3.77 -37.01 -14.04
C GLU A 481 -5.17 -36.40 -14.20
N ASN A 482 -6.18 -36.95 -13.54
CA ASN A 482 -7.55 -36.41 -13.52
C ASN A 482 -7.71 -35.17 -12.63
N ALA A 483 -6.83 -34.98 -11.63
CA ALA A 483 -6.90 -33.85 -10.69
C ALA A 483 -6.51 -32.55 -11.39
N CYS A 484 -7.50 -31.75 -11.77
CA CYS A 484 -7.34 -30.45 -12.42
C CYS A 484 -6.35 -29.53 -11.70
N ASN A 485 -6.28 -29.61 -10.36
CA ASN A 485 -5.42 -28.78 -9.54
C ASN A 485 -4.72 -29.57 -8.40
N LEU A 486 -3.80 -30.46 -8.78
CA LEU A 486 -2.95 -31.23 -7.87
C LEU A 486 -2.04 -30.31 -7.01
N ARG A 487 -2.20 -30.34 -5.69
CA ARG A 487 -1.52 -29.41 -4.75
C ARG A 487 -0.30 -30.03 -4.06
N SER A 488 -0.42 -31.27 -3.58
CA SER A 488 0.70 -32.03 -3.00
C SER A 488 0.45 -33.53 -3.07
N ILE A 489 1.51 -34.33 -3.15
CA ILE A 489 1.47 -35.75 -2.80
C ILE A 489 2.51 -35.96 -1.72
N GLU A 490 2.08 -36.39 -0.53
CA GLU A 490 2.96 -36.84 0.53
C GLU A 490 3.11 -38.36 0.45
N PHE A 491 4.34 -38.86 0.58
CA PHE A 491 4.65 -40.30 0.59
C PHE A 491 5.12 -40.76 1.97
N GLY A 492 4.80 -42.00 2.33
CA GLY A 492 5.33 -42.70 3.50
C GLY A 492 6.24 -43.84 3.06
N SER A 493 6.09 -45.02 3.69
CA SER A 493 6.66 -46.28 3.18
C SER A 493 6.32 -46.53 1.70
N SER A 494 6.98 -47.50 1.06
CA SER A 494 6.98 -47.72 -0.40
C SER A 494 5.62 -47.68 -1.12
N ASP A 495 4.54 -48.02 -0.43
CA ASP A 495 3.17 -48.13 -0.96
C ASP A 495 2.18 -47.09 -0.37
N ASP A 496 2.66 -46.22 0.53
CA ASP A 496 1.89 -45.28 1.34
C ASP A 496 1.91 -43.85 0.76
N TRP A 497 0.72 -43.26 0.55
CA TRP A 497 0.58 -41.89 0.06
C TRP A 497 -0.72 -41.18 0.48
N VAL A 498 -0.64 -39.85 0.58
CA VAL A 498 -1.77 -38.91 0.72
C VAL A 498 -1.65 -37.81 -0.34
N LEU A 499 -2.61 -37.79 -1.26
CA LEU A 499 -2.73 -36.81 -2.34
C LEU A 499 -3.71 -35.71 -1.94
N ARG A 500 -3.31 -34.44 -2.06
CA ARG A 500 -4.17 -33.24 -1.91
C ARG A 500 -4.45 -32.58 -3.25
N TYR A 501 -5.70 -32.21 -3.48
CA TYR A 501 -6.13 -31.55 -4.70
C TYR A 501 -7.24 -30.51 -4.44
N ALA A 502 -7.37 -29.58 -5.39
CA ALA A 502 -8.60 -28.83 -5.62
C ALA A 502 -9.23 -29.28 -6.94
N ASP A 503 -10.51 -28.97 -7.08
CA ASP A 503 -11.23 -29.05 -8.36
C ASP A 503 -10.79 -27.91 -9.30
#